data_AF-X1IXF1-F1
#
_entry.id   AF-X1IXF1-F1
#
_cell.length_a   1.000
_cell.length_b   1.000
_cell.length_c   1.000
_cell.angle_alpha   90.00
_cell.angle_beta   90.00
_cell.angle_gamma   90.00
#
_symmetry.space_group_name_H-M   'P 1'
#
loop_
_entity.id
_entity.type
_entity.pdbx_description
1 polymer ?
#
loop_
_entity_poly.entity_id
_entity_poly.type
_entity_poly.pdbx_seq_one_letter_code
_entity_poly.pdbx_strand_id
1 'polypeptide(L)'
;MEMREKIEDDFKQALKKRDKIAISTLRMLKAAIQNKEIEKKGEKLQDGEVIKIIAKQVQQHQDSIEQFTKGQRQELVEKETRELEILKK
;
A
#
# COMPACT_ATOMS: atom_id res chain seq x y z
N MET A 1 5.25 -18.34 -1.87
CA MET A 1 5.37 -17.20 -0.94
C MET A 1 3.97 -16.74 -0.64
N GLU A 2 3.62 -16.66 0.64
CA GLU A 2 2.38 -16.00 1.05
C GLU A 2 2.46 -14.50 0.73
N MET A 3 1.31 -13.85 0.53
CA MET A 3 1.26 -12.43 0.15
C MET A 3 1.95 -11.55 1.21
N ARG A 4 1.86 -11.94 2.49
CA ARG A 4 2.56 -11.24 3.58
C ARG A 4 4.08 -11.32 3.46
N GLU A 5 4.62 -12.49 3.13
CA GLU A 5 6.05 -12.66 2.97
C GLU A 5 6.58 -11.78 1.84
N LYS A 6 5.83 -11.66 0.75
CA LYS A 6 6.15 -10.75 -0.35
C LYS A 6 6.20 -9.29 0.12
N ILE A 7 5.19 -8.84 0.85
CA ILE A 7 5.14 -7.46 1.39
C ILE A 7 6.32 -7.18 2.33
N GLU A 8 6.70 -8.15 3.18
CA GLU A 8 7.85 -8.02 4.06
C GLU A 8 9.18 -7.97 3.30
N ASP A 9 9.35 -8.78 2.25
CA ASP A 9 10.55 -8.72 1.42
C ASP A 9 10.62 -7.40 0.67
N ASP A 10 9.54 -6.97 0.01
CA ASP A 10 9.46 -5.68 -0.69
C ASP A 10 9.79 -4.51 0.25
N PHE A 11 9.32 -4.57 1.50
CA PHE A 11 9.64 -3.56 2.50
C PHE A 11 11.13 -3.55 2.86
N LYS A 12 11.75 -4.73 3.03
CA LYS A 12 13.20 -4.84 3.25
C LYS A 12 13.99 -4.33 2.04
N GLN A 13 13.54 -4.61 0.82
CA GLN A 13 14.18 -4.09 -0.40
C GLN A 13 14.07 -2.57 -0.47
N ALA A 14 12.91 -2.00 -0.12
CA ALA A 14 12.71 -0.56 -0.06
C ALA A 14 13.66 0.10 0.96
N LEU A 15 13.84 -0.50 2.14
CA LEU A 15 14.81 -0.05 3.14
C LEU A 15 16.24 -0.06 2.61
N LYS A 16 16.67 -1.14 1.95
CA LYS A 16 18.02 -1.26 1.35
C LYS A 16 18.25 -0.18 0.29
N LYS A 17 17.24 0.08 -0.54
CA LYS A 17 17.29 1.09 -1.61
C LYS A 17 17.11 2.53 -1.10
N ARG A 18 16.74 2.70 0.18
CA ARG A 18 16.37 3.99 0.78
C ARG A 18 15.26 4.71 -0.01
N ASP A 19 14.37 3.94 -0.64
CA ASP A 19 13.23 4.47 -1.38
C ASP A 19 12.17 4.92 -0.39
N LYS A 20 12.17 6.23 -0.07
CA LYS A 20 11.32 6.80 0.96
C LYS A 20 9.83 6.58 0.67
N ILE A 21 9.42 6.66 -0.60
CA ILE A 21 8.02 6.51 -1.00
C ILE A 21 7.60 5.04 -0.82
N ALA A 22 8.40 4.10 -1.32
CA ALA A 22 8.13 2.67 -1.11
C ALA A 22 8.10 2.29 0.37
N ILE A 23 9.02 2.83 1.17
CA ILE A 23 9.04 2.62 2.62
C ILE A 23 7.75 3.13 3.28
N SER A 24 7.29 4.35 2.95
CA SER A 24 6.06 4.88 3.54
C SER A 24 4.82 4.09 3.10
N THR A 25 4.70 3.78 1.81
CA THR A 25 3.54 3.06 1.24
C THR A 25 3.43 1.66 1.84
N LEU A 26 4.52 0.89 1.83
CA LEU A 26 4.52 -0.48 2.37
C LEU A 26 4.34 -0.50 3.89
N ARG A 27 4.84 0.52 4.62
CA ARG A 27 4.55 0.66 6.06
C ARG A 27 3.05 0.89 6.30
N MET A 28 2.41 1.72 5.49
CA MET A 28 0.97 1.97 5.59
C MET A 28 0.14 0.73 5.24
N LEU A 29 0.54 -0.03 4.21
CA LEU A 29 -0.09 -1.31 3.87
C LEU A 29 0.00 -2.30 5.03
N LYS A 30 1.19 -2.47 5.62
CA LYS A 30 1.40 -3.33 6.79
C LYS A 30 0.54 -2.92 7.98
N ALA A 31 0.45 -1.62 8.26
CA ALA A 31 -0.41 -1.11 9.32
C ALA A 31 -1.90 -1.41 9.06
N ALA A 32 -2.37 -1.28 7.82
CA ALA A 32 -3.76 -1.63 7.46
C ALA A 32 -4.05 -3.13 7.64
N ILE A 33 -3.10 -3.99 7.29
CA ILE A 33 -3.18 -5.44 7.54
C ILE A 33 -3.28 -5.71 9.04
N GLN A 34 -2.36 -5.16 9.83
CA GLN A 34 -2.35 -5.34 11.28
C GLN A 34 -3.64 -4.83 11.94
N ASN A 35 -4.15 -3.67 11.52
CA ASN A 35 -5.42 -3.15 12.01
C ASN A 35 -6.58 -4.11 11.72
N LYS A 36 -6.59 -4.73 10.54
CA LYS A 36 -7.63 -5.70 10.19
C LYS A 36 -7.52 -7.00 11.01
N GLU A 37 -6.33 -7.43 11.36
CA GLU A 37 -6.13 -8.54 12.31
C GLU A 37 -6.66 -8.20 13.70
N ILE A 38 -6.40 -6.97 14.18
CA ILE A 38 -6.93 -6.48 15.46
C ILE A 38 -8.46 -6.48 15.44
N GLU A 39 -9.09 -6.01 14.36
CA GLU A 39 -10.55 -6.08 14.18
C GLU A 39 -11.08 -7.53 14.24
N LYS A 40 -10.30 -8.49 13.72
CA LYS A 40 -10.59 -9.93 13.79
C LYS A 40 -10.11 -10.59 15.08
N LYS A 41 -9.93 -9.82 16.16
CA LYS A 41 -9.51 -10.32 17.48
C LYS A 41 -8.16 -11.04 17.47
N GLY A 42 -7.24 -10.62 16.61
CA GLY A 42 -5.88 -11.14 16.49
C GLY A 42 -5.72 -12.33 15.53
N GLU A 43 -6.76 -12.72 14.80
CA GLU A 43 -6.64 -13.75 13.78
C GLU A 43 -5.79 -13.27 12.60
N LYS A 44 -4.87 -14.15 12.15
CA LYS A 44 -4.07 -13.88 10.95
C LYS A 44 -4.96 -13.85 9.71
N LEU A 45 -4.78 -12.81 8.89
CA LEU A 45 -5.46 -12.73 7.59
C LEU A 45 -4.88 -13.75 6.62
N GLN A 46 -5.78 -14.41 5.89
CA GLN A 46 -5.44 -15.20 4.72
C GLN A 46 -5.05 -14.29 3.55
N ASP A 47 -4.34 -14.83 2.55
CA ASP A 47 -3.90 -14.07 1.38
C ASP A 47 -5.05 -13.36 0.66
N GLY A 48 -6.22 -14.01 0.53
CA GLY A 48 -7.39 -13.38 -0.08
C GLY A 48 -7.88 -12.14 0.66
N GLU A 49 -7.72 -12.08 1.99
CA GLU A 49 -8.07 -10.90 2.79
C GLU A 49 -7.00 -9.80 2.65
N VAL A 50 -5.72 -10.17 2.58
CA VAL A 50 -4.62 -9.22 2.30
C VAL A 50 -4.80 -8.58 0.92
N ILE A 51 -5.15 -9.37 -0.09
CA ILE A 51 -5.44 -8.88 -1.45
C ILE A 51 -6.61 -7.88 -1.44
N LYS A 52 -7.65 -8.12 -0.65
CA LYS A 52 -8.76 -7.16 -0.50
C LYS A 52 -8.31 -5.83 0.09
N ILE A 53 -7.38 -5.84 1.06
CA ILE A 53 -6.82 -4.62 1.63
C ILE A 53 -5.99 -3.86 0.58
N ILE A 54 -5.16 -4.56 -0.19
CA ILE A 54 -4.38 -3.97 -1.28
C ILE A 54 -5.30 -3.34 -2.32
N ALA A 55 -6.32 -4.09 -2.77
CA ALA A 55 -7.29 -3.59 -3.75
C ALA A 55 -8.01 -2.33 -3.26
N LYS A 56 -8.35 -2.26 -1.97
CA LYS A 56 -8.93 -1.06 -1.36
C LYS A 56 -7.97 0.13 -1.40
N GLN A 57 -6.70 -0.06 -1.04
CA GLN A 57 -5.71 1.03 -1.12
C GLN A 57 -5.44 1.48 -2.55
N VAL A 58 -5.36 0.53 -3.49
CA VAL A 58 -5.23 0.81 -4.94
C VAL A 58 -6.36 1.71 -5.41
N GLN A 59 -7.62 1.39 -5.06
CA GLN A 59 -8.77 2.23 -5.40
C GLN A 59 -8.65 3.63 -4.77
N GLN A 60 -8.27 3.71 -3.49
CA GLN A 60 -8.09 5.00 -2.80
C GLN A 60 -7.05 5.89 -3.48
N HIS A 61 -5.93 5.34 -3.94
CA HIS A 61 -4.93 6.09 -4.69
C HIS A 61 -5.45 6.53 -6.06
N GLN A 62 -6.21 5.68 -6.76
CA GLN A 62 -6.84 6.06 -8.04
C GLN A 62 -7.82 7.21 -7.88
N ASP A 63 -8.65 7.17 -6.84
CA ASP A 63 -9.59 8.24 -6.51
C ASP A 63 -8.84 9.54 -6.17
N SER A 64 -7.77 9.46 -5.35
CA SER A 64 -6.91 10.61 -5.02
C SER A 64 -6.25 11.23 -6.26
N ILE A 65 -5.73 10.41 -7.17
CA ILE A 65 -5.13 10.86 -8.44
C ILE A 65 -6.15 11.66 -9.24
N GLU A 66 -7.38 11.17 -9.37
CA GLU A 66 -8.43 11.86 -10.11
C GLU A 66 -8.76 13.22 -9.46
N GLN A 67 -8.91 13.26 -8.14
CA GLN A 67 -9.23 14.48 -7.40
C GLN A 67 -8.09 15.52 -7.48
N PHE A 68 -6.84 15.09 -7.33
CA PHE A 68 -5.68 15.99 -7.42
C PHE A 68 -5.43 16.48 -8.84
N THR A 69 -5.73 15.66 -9.85
CA THR A 69 -5.69 16.08 -11.26
C THR A 69 -6.72 17.18 -11.52
N LYS A 70 -7.97 17.02 -11.05
CA LYS A 70 -9.01 18.05 -11.15
C LYS A 70 -8.62 19.35 -10.42
N GLY A 71 -7.94 19.22 -9.29
CA GLY A 71 -7.44 20.34 -8.49
C GLY A 71 -6.12 20.94 -8.99
N GLN A 72 -5.58 20.50 -10.13
CA GLN A 72 -4.30 20.96 -10.71
C GLN A 72 -3.09 20.82 -9.75
N ARG A 73 -3.11 19.85 -8.83
CA ARG A 73 -2.03 19.59 -7.86
C ARG A 73 -1.09 18.48 -8.36
N GLN A 74 -0.31 18.79 -9.39
CA GLN A 74 0.53 17.84 -10.13
C GLN A 74 1.52 17.07 -9.23
N GLU A 75 2.13 17.76 -8.26
CA GLU A 75 3.05 17.16 -7.28
C GLU A 75 2.42 16.02 -6.47
N LEU A 76 1.13 16.13 -6.15
CA LEU A 76 0.38 15.10 -5.44
C LEU A 76 -0.04 13.98 -6.38
N VAL A 77 -0.37 14.28 -7.64
CA VAL A 77 -0.65 13.27 -8.66
C VAL A 77 0.57 12.37 -8.87
N GLU A 78 1.76 12.94 -9.01
CA GLU A 78 3.00 12.19 -9.17
C GLU A 78 3.28 11.30 -7.96
N LYS A 79 3.09 11.84 -6.75
CA LYS A 79 3.24 11.10 -5.51
C LYS A 79 2.28 9.91 -5.45
N GLU A 80 0.97 10.14 -5.60
CA GLU A 80 -0.06 9.09 -5.54
C GLU A 80 0.15 8.04 -6.63
N THR A 81 0.56 8.45 -7.83
CA THR A 81 0.88 7.52 -8.93
C THR A 81 2.03 6.62 -8.55
N ARG A 82 3.07 7.15 -7.90
CA ARG A 82 4.20 6.35 -7.45
C ARG A 82 3.79 5.34 -6.38
N GLU A 83 2.98 5.76 -5.42
CA GLU A 83 2.45 4.88 -4.37
C GLU A 83 1.57 3.77 -4.96
N LEU A 84 0.74 4.11 -5.95
CA LEU A 84 -0.08 3.15 -6.70
C LEU A 84 0.76 2.09 -7.44
N GLU A 85 1.85 2.49 -8.10
CA GLU A 85 2.78 1.57 -8.77
C GLU A 85 3.38 0.56 -7.79
N ILE A 86 3.72 1.00 -6.58
CA ILE A 86 4.28 0.14 -5.54
C ILE A 86 3.27 -0.94 -5.11
N LEU A 87 2.00 -0.56 -4.95
CA LEU A 87 0.94 -1.48 -4.52
C LEU A 87 0.49 -2.49 -5.58
N LYS A 88 0.67 -2.16 -6.87
CA LYS A 88 0.28 -3.02 -8.00
C LYS A 88 1.33 -4.09 -8.36
N LYS A 89 2.49 -4.07 -7.71
CA LYS A 89 3.62 -4.95 -8.03
C LYS A 89 3.50 -6.34 -7.40
#